data_AF-A0A6I6AKI8-F1
#
_entry.id   AF-A0A6I6AKI8-F1
#
_cell.length_a   1.000
_cell.length_b   1.000
_cell.length_c   1.000
_cell.angle_alpha   90.00
_cell.angle_beta   90.00
_cell.angle_gamma   90.00
#
_symmetry.space_group_name_H-M   'P 1'
#
loop_
_entity.id
_entity.type
_entity.pdbx_description
1 polymer ?
#
loop_
_entity_poly.entity_id
_entity_poly.type
_entity_poly.pdbx_seq_one_letter_code
_entity_poly.pdbx_strand_id
1 'polypeptide(L)'
;MRDRVGGPCRNFAGPTDRLSGRRYRGGGTQPARFKLMLAITPQMKILVATQPADFRRGIDGLTRLCKDTLGEDPFAGTVFCFRNRRKTAIKVLVYDGQGFWLCHKRFSEGRLHWWPDARDAATQRLATHQLSVLFSAGNPERTGAAPDWRPVGPQA
;
A
#
# COMPACT_ATOMS: atom_id res chain seq x y z
N MET A 1 -37.31 -50.13 -14.40
CA MET A 1 -38.34 -51.11 -13.98
C MET A 1 -38.27 -51.23 -12.47
N ARG A 2 -39.24 -50.59 -11.80
CA ARG A 2 -39.80 -50.87 -10.45
C ARG A 2 -38.84 -50.85 -9.26
N ASP A 3 -38.89 -49.79 -8.45
CA ASP A 3 -39.81 -49.56 -7.30
C ASP A 3 -39.23 -50.08 -5.98
N ARG A 4 -38.92 -49.16 -5.05
CA ARG A 4 -38.99 -49.41 -3.61
C ARG A 4 -39.71 -48.25 -2.91
N VAL A 5 -41.03 -48.44 -2.82
CA VAL A 5 -41.92 -48.16 -1.69
C VAL A 5 -41.21 -48.54 -0.37
N GLY A 6 -41.27 -47.88 0.79
CA GLY A 6 -42.24 -46.95 1.38
C GLY A 6 -42.76 -47.52 2.72
N GLY A 7 -42.36 -46.90 3.84
CA GLY A 7 -43.05 -46.94 5.16
C GLY A 7 -42.53 -47.91 6.24
N PRO A 8 -43.03 -47.81 7.50
CA PRO A 8 -42.99 -46.62 8.37
C PRO A 8 -42.68 -46.94 9.85
N CYS A 9 -42.14 -45.98 10.61
CA CYS A 9 -42.14 -46.02 12.09
C CYS A 9 -42.64 -44.70 12.70
N ARG A 10 -43.96 -44.72 12.95
CA ARG A 10 -44.79 -44.11 14.01
C ARG A 10 -44.21 -43.14 15.06
N ASN A 11 -44.98 -42.07 15.23
CA ASN A 11 -45.55 -41.44 16.45
C ASN A 11 -44.61 -40.70 17.43
N PHE A 12 -44.73 -39.37 17.53
CA PHE A 12 -45.65 -38.59 18.41
C PHE A 12 -45.32 -38.65 19.91
N ALA A 13 -44.79 -37.54 20.45
CA ALA A 13 -45.30 -36.81 21.62
C ALA A 13 -44.24 -35.82 22.16
N GLY A 14 -44.54 -34.51 22.19
CA GLY A 14 -44.00 -33.60 23.21
C GLY A 14 -44.78 -33.76 24.54
N PRO A 15 -44.71 -32.87 25.54
CA PRO A 15 -43.94 -31.64 25.71
C PRO A 15 -43.04 -31.70 26.98
N THR A 16 -42.11 -30.79 27.27
CA THR A 16 -42.35 -29.62 28.12
C THR A 16 -41.06 -28.83 28.35
N ASP A 17 -41.28 -27.54 28.46
CA ASP A 17 -40.36 -26.43 28.62
C ASP A 17 -39.61 -26.45 29.96
N ARG A 18 -38.28 -26.27 29.96
CA ARG A 18 -37.48 -25.77 31.10
C ARG A 18 -36.17 -25.12 30.61
N LEU A 19 -36.29 -23.84 30.30
CA LEU A 19 -35.37 -22.77 30.73
C LEU A 19 -33.88 -23.14 30.90
N SER A 20 -33.07 -22.84 29.89
CA SER A 20 -31.79 -22.16 30.15
C SER A 20 -31.55 -21.10 29.08
N GLY A 21 -31.96 -19.88 29.41
CA GLY A 21 -31.75 -18.70 28.57
C GLY A 21 -30.27 -18.38 28.43
N ARG A 22 -29.61 -18.90 27.40
CA ARG A 22 -28.40 -18.31 26.84
C ARG A 22 -28.82 -17.19 25.92
N ARG A 23 -28.96 -15.98 26.49
CA ARG A 23 -28.94 -14.74 25.71
C ARG A 23 -27.61 -14.71 24.97
N TYR A 24 -27.63 -14.99 23.67
CA TYR A 24 -26.52 -14.58 22.81
C TYR A 24 -26.50 -13.05 22.82
N ARG A 25 -25.63 -12.52 23.68
CA ARG A 25 -25.23 -11.11 23.71
C ARG A 25 -24.82 -10.72 22.29
N GLY A 26 -25.37 -9.60 21.83
CA GLY A 26 -25.25 -9.11 20.47
C GLY A 26 -23.85 -9.24 19.91
N GLY A 27 -23.78 -9.73 18.66
CA GLY A 27 -22.62 -9.57 17.81
C GLY A 27 -22.40 -8.08 17.59
N GLY A 28 -21.64 -7.46 18.49
CA GLY A 28 -21.02 -6.18 18.21
C GLY A 28 -20.14 -6.39 17.01
N THR A 29 -20.54 -5.84 15.86
CA THR A 29 -19.64 -5.54 14.76
C THR A 29 -18.47 -4.79 15.36
N GLN A 30 -17.35 -5.49 15.63
CA GLN A 30 -16.12 -4.79 15.91
C GLN A 30 -15.90 -3.91 14.69
N PRO A 31 -15.87 -2.57 14.81
CA PRO A 31 -15.36 -1.77 13.72
C PRO A 31 -13.98 -2.35 13.45
N ALA A 32 -13.78 -2.85 12.23
CA ALA A 32 -12.49 -3.34 11.79
C ALA A 32 -11.49 -2.28 12.26
N ARG A 33 -10.60 -2.64 13.19
CA ARG A 33 -9.53 -1.75 13.62
C ARG A 33 -8.81 -1.40 12.34
N PHE A 34 -9.05 -0.20 11.81
CA PHE A 34 -8.29 0.33 10.70
C PHE A 34 -6.86 0.35 11.22
N LYS A 35 -6.10 -0.67 10.83
CA LYS A 35 -4.69 -0.75 11.13
C LYS A 35 -4.13 0.50 10.47
N LEU A 36 -3.64 1.43 11.28
CA LEU A 36 -3.06 2.68 10.79
C LEU A 36 -1.91 2.31 9.86
N MET A 37 -2.18 2.22 8.57
CA MET A 37 -1.18 2.11 7.52
C MET A 37 -0.86 3.53 7.13
N LEU A 38 0.42 3.82 6.95
CA LEU A 38 0.90 5.10 6.42
C LEU A 38 0.09 5.45 5.17
N ALA A 39 -0.82 6.43 5.29
CA ALA A 39 -1.71 6.81 4.21
C ALA A 39 -0.98 7.79 3.30
N ILE A 40 -0.66 7.35 2.09
CA ILE A 40 -0.15 8.25 1.05
C ILE A 40 -1.36 8.94 0.42
N THR A 41 -1.46 10.24 0.61
CA THR A 41 -2.59 11.03 0.14
C THR A 41 -2.28 11.72 -1.19
N PRO A 42 -3.29 12.11 -2.00
CA PRO A 42 -3.08 12.77 -3.29
C PRO A 42 -2.28 14.09 -3.21
N GLN A 43 -2.42 14.84 -2.12
CA GLN A 43 -1.71 16.11 -1.93
C GLN A 43 -0.21 15.96 -1.68
N MET A 44 0.28 14.76 -1.34
CA MET A 44 1.70 14.54 -1.06
C MET A 44 2.55 14.69 -2.34
N LYS A 45 3.72 15.29 -2.17
CA LYS A 45 4.78 15.27 -3.19
C LYS A 45 5.42 13.89 -3.18
N ILE A 46 5.40 13.20 -4.31
CA ILE A 46 6.00 11.88 -4.51
C ILE A 46 7.05 12.03 -5.60
N LEU A 47 8.30 11.77 -5.24
CA LEU A 47 9.45 11.85 -6.12
C LEU A 47 10.13 10.50 -6.23
N VAL A 48 10.38 10.06 -7.45
CA VAL A 48 11.17 8.87 -7.76
C VAL A 48 12.56 9.29 -8.19
N ALA A 49 13.59 8.85 -7.47
CA ALA A 49 14.97 9.13 -7.84
C ALA A 49 15.36 8.35 -9.10
N THR A 50 15.93 9.00 -10.12
CA THR A 50 16.28 8.33 -11.39
C THR A 50 17.48 7.38 -11.24
N GLN A 51 18.45 7.79 -10.44
CA GLN A 51 19.62 6.98 -10.11
C GLN A 51 19.32 5.93 -9.02
N PRO A 52 19.92 4.73 -9.11
CA PRO A 52 19.76 3.71 -8.09
C PRO A 52 20.47 4.11 -6.80
N ALA A 53 19.81 3.90 -5.66
CA ALA A 53 20.40 4.15 -4.35
C ALA A 53 21.12 2.90 -3.80
N ASP A 54 22.09 3.13 -2.93
CA ASP A 54 22.65 2.05 -2.11
C ASP A 54 21.67 1.71 -0.97
N PHE A 55 21.11 0.51 -1.03
CA PHE A 55 20.12 0.04 -0.07
C PHE A 55 20.74 -0.42 1.26
N ARG A 56 22.07 -0.36 1.41
CA ARG A 56 22.75 -0.47 2.71
C ARG A 56 22.57 0.79 3.56
N ARG A 57 22.25 1.94 2.93
CA ARG A 57 21.95 3.18 3.64
C ARG A 57 20.63 3.05 4.41
N GLY A 58 20.67 3.45 5.69
CA GLY A 58 19.50 3.67 6.53
C GLY A 58 18.83 5.01 6.24
N ILE A 59 18.04 5.51 7.19
CA ILE A 59 17.33 6.79 7.08
C ILE A 59 18.31 7.93 6.81
N ASP A 60 19.31 8.14 7.67
CA ASP A 60 20.23 9.29 7.56
C ASP A 60 20.99 9.33 6.23
N GLY A 61 21.41 8.17 5.74
CA GLY A 61 22.11 8.06 4.46
C GLY A 61 21.23 8.33 3.24
N LEU A 62 19.92 8.04 3.33
CA LEU A 62 18.95 8.38 2.29
C LEU A 62 18.51 9.84 2.39
N THR A 63 18.29 10.36 3.61
CA THR A 63 18.04 11.78 3.88
C THR A 63 19.15 12.65 3.32
N ARG A 64 20.42 12.26 3.51
CA ARG A 64 21.57 12.94 2.91
C ARG A 64 21.55 12.87 1.38
N LEU A 65 21.15 11.74 0.81
CA LEU A 65 21.04 11.59 -0.64
C LEU A 65 19.93 12.49 -1.22
N CYS A 66 18.81 12.68 -0.52
CA CYS A 66 17.78 13.65 -0.91
C CYS A 66 18.34 15.07 -1.02
N LYS A 67 19.10 15.51 0.00
CA LYS A 67 19.70 16.84 0.03
C LYS A 67 20.81 17.00 -1.01
N ASP A 68 21.80 16.11 -1.00
CA ASP A 68 23.04 16.26 -1.75
C ASP A 68 22.86 15.97 -3.25
N THR A 69 21.99 15.03 -3.61
CA THR A 69 21.83 14.56 -5.01
C THR A 69 20.52 15.01 -5.63
N LEU A 70 19.42 14.99 -4.88
CA LEU A 70 18.10 15.36 -5.42
C LEU A 70 17.79 16.85 -5.25
N GLY A 71 18.52 17.56 -4.38
CA GLY A 71 18.29 18.98 -4.09
C GLY A 71 16.97 19.26 -3.39
N GLU A 72 16.41 18.27 -2.70
CA GLU A 72 15.08 18.33 -2.09
C GLU A 72 15.17 18.21 -0.57
N ASP A 73 14.29 18.93 0.14
CA ASP A 73 14.24 18.87 1.59
C ASP A 73 13.51 17.59 2.07
N PRO A 74 14.19 16.65 2.74
CA PRO A 74 13.57 15.44 3.26
C PRO A 74 12.55 15.68 4.39
N PHE A 75 12.54 16.86 5.02
CA PHE A 75 11.61 17.19 6.10
C PHE A 75 10.28 17.77 5.61
N ALA A 76 10.18 18.15 4.33
CA ALA A 76 8.99 18.77 3.74
C ALA A 76 7.79 17.82 3.53
N GLY A 77 7.77 16.64 4.15
CA GLY A 77 6.71 15.64 3.99
C GLY A 77 6.67 14.99 2.58
N THR A 78 7.75 15.13 1.80
CA THR A 78 7.86 14.52 0.48
C THR A 78 8.13 13.01 0.61
N VAL A 79 7.47 12.22 -0.21
CA VAL A 79 7.62 10.77 -0.33
C VAL A 79 8.68 10.48 -1.38
N PHE A 80 9.86 10.05 -0.94
CA PHE A 80 10.98 9.71 -1.82
C PHE A 80 11.02 8.22 -2.11
N CYS A 81 11.02 7.85 -3.38
CA CYS A 81 11.08 6.48 -3.85
C CYS A 81 12.42 6.18 -4.50
N PHE A 82 13.08 5.13 -4.03
CA PHE A 82 14.37 4.68 -4.53
C PHE A 82 14.27 3.24 -5.02
N ARG A 83 15.05 2.90 -6.06
CA ARG A 83 15.31 1.50 -6.43
C ARG A 83 16.72 1.09 -6.06
N ASN A 84 16.92 -0.21 -5.91
CA ASN A 84 18.26 -0.78 -5.92
C ASN A 84 18.79 -0.93 -7.35
N ARG A 85 20.11 -1.12 -7.48
CA ARG A 85 20.76 -1.35 -8.79
C ARG A 85 20.18 -2.56 -9.54
N ARG A 86 19.80 -3.62 -8.81
CA ARG A 86 19.26 -4.86 -9.40
C ARG A 86 17.79 -4.77 -9.83
N LYS A 87 17.09 -3.67 -9.54
CA LYS A 87 15.66 -3.47 -9.80
C LYS A 87 14.75 -4.50 -9.10
N THR A 88 15.17 -5.06 -7.97
CA THR A 88 14.42 -6.09 -7.21
C THR A 88 13.84 -5.58 -5.89
N ALA A 89 14.08 -4.31 -5.56
CA ALA A 89 13.56 -3.72 -4.33
C ALA A 89 13.34 -2.22 -4.48
N ILE A 90 12.36 -1.71 -3.72
CA ILE A 90 12.03 -0.30 -3.56
C ILE A 90 12.18 0.08 -2.10
N LYS A 91 12.80 1.24 -1.83
CA LYS A 91 12.73 1.91 -0.53
C LYS A 91 11.93 3.20 -0.68
N VAL A 92 11.11 3.49 0.32
CA VAL A 92 10.29 4.71 0.41
C VAL A 92 10.62 5.42 1.71
N LEU A 93 11.07 6.66 1.61
CA LEU A 93 11.40 7.52 2.74
C LEU A 93 10.37 8.65 2.82
N VAL A 94 9.83 8.91 4.01
CA VAL A 94 8.94 10.06 4.27
C VAL A 94 9.12 10.56 5.70
N TYR A 95 8.99 11.86 5.91
CA TYR A 95 8.94 12.48 7.23
C TYR A 95 7.49 12.81 7.60
N ASP A 96 7.04 12.45 8.79
CA ASP A 96 5.65 12.66 9.25
C ASP A 96 5.48 13.86 10.21
N GLY A 97 6.54 14.65 10.41
CA GLY A 97 6.58 15.75 11.37
C GLY A 97 7.16 15.38 12.73
N GLN A 98 7.13 14.10 13.12
CA GLN A 98 7.75 13.61 14.36
C GLN A 98 9.00 12.78 14.09
N GLY A 99 9.03 12.07 12.96
CA GLY A 99 10.12 11.19 12.61
C GLY A 99 10.09 10.74 11.15
N PHE A 100 11.11 9.96 10.79
CA PHE A 100 11.20 9.37 9.48
C PHE A 100 10.62 7.96 9.46
N TRP A 101 9.81 7.70 8.45
CA TRP A 101 9.38 6.37 8.07
C TRP A 101 10.22 5.88 6.89
N LEU A 102 10.68 4.64 6.99
CA LEU A 102 11.35 3.94 5.89
C LEU A 102 10.61 2.64 5.61
N CYS A 103 9.92 2.57 4.47
CA CYS A 103 9.35 1.34 3.98
C CYS A 103 10.30 0.67 2.99
N HIS A 104 10.48 -0.64 3.10
CA HIS A 104 11.31 -1.42 2.18
C HIS A 104 10.50 -2.59 1.63
N LYS A 105 10.27 -2.59 0.32
CA LYS A 105 9.63 -3.69 -0.40
C LYS A 105 10.68 -4.40 -1.24
N ARG A 106 10.91 -5.69 -0.95
CA ARG A 106 11.72 -6.58 -1.79
C ARG A 106 10.78 -7.53 -2.52
N PHE A 107 10.93 -7.64 -3.83
CA PHE A 107 10.20 -8.62 -4.62
C PHE A 107 10.86 -9.99 -4.45
N SER A 108 10.06 -11.00 -4.11
CA SER A 108 10.53 -12.39 -4.03
C SER A 108 10.93 -12.92 -5.40
N GLU A 109 10.20 -12.50 -6.43
CA GLU A 109 10.43 -12.82 -7.83
C GLU A 109 10.11 -11.60 -8.71
N GLY A 110 10.72 -11.54 -9.90
CA GLY A 110 10.54 -10.44 -10.84
C GLY A 110 11.42 -9.22 -10.55
N ARG A 111 11.25 -8.19 -11.38
CA ARG A 111 11.98 -6.92 -11.32
C ARG A 111 11.07 -5.76 -11.67
N LEU A 112 11.46 -4.56 -11.26
CA LEU A 112 10.86 -3.33 -11.75
C LEU A 112 11.15 -3.20 -13.24
N HIS A 113 10.11 -3.30 -14.06
CA HIS A 113 10.23 -3.20 -15.51
C HIS A 113 10.43 -1.74 -15.95
N TRP A 114 9.79 -0.82 -15.24
CA TRP A 114 9.87 0.62 -15.50
C TRP A 114 10.70 1.33 -14.43
N TRP A 115 11.49 2.32 -14.85
CA TRP A 115 12.13 3.30 -13.99
C TRP A 115 12.44 4.55 -14.82
N PRO A 116 12.34 5.77 -14.26
CA PRO A 116 12.64 7.00 -14.98
C PRO A 116 14.10 7.07 -15.43
N ASP A 117 14.34 7.60 -16.62
CA ASP A 117 15.67 7.76 -17.18
C ASP A 117 16.42 8.91 -16.51
N ALA A 118 17.69 8.68 -16.21
CA ALA A 118 18.49 9.66 -15.47
C ALA A 118 19.07 10.78 -16.34
N ARG A 119 18.74 10.81 -17.63
CA ARG A 119 19.20 11.84 -18.57
C ARG A 119 18.40 13.13 -18.45
N ASP A 120 17.14 13.04 -18.03
CA ASP A 120 16.22 14.17 -18.05
C ASP A 120 16.25 14.95 -16.73
N ALA A 121 16.20 14.24 -15.59
CA ALA A 121 16.20 14.85 -14.27
C ALA A 121 16.76 13.90 -13.20
N ALA A 122 17.13 14.46 -12.04
CA ALA A 122 17.49 13.66 -10.86
C ALA A 122 16.27 12.95 -10.24
N THR A 123 15.07 13.51 -10.42
CA THR A 123 13.81 12.96 -9.91
C THR A 123 12.69 13.04 -10.96
N GLN A 124 11.74 12.12 -10.88
CA GLN A 124 10.47 12.19 -11.60
C GLN A 124 9.30 12.25 -10.60
N ARG A 125 8.39 13.20 -10.79
CA ARG A 125 7.14 13.31 -10.01
C ARG A 125 6.20 12.19 -10.42
N LEU A 126 5.62 11.50 -9.44
CA LEU A 126 4.50 10.57 -9.66
C LEU A 126 3.25 11.04 -8.92
N ALA A 127 2.08 10.67 -9.45
CA ALA A 127 0.81 10.74 -8.75
C ALA A 127 0.67 9.57 -7.77
N THR A 128 -0.23 9.71 -6.79
CA THR A 128 -0.44 8.69 -5.76
C THR A 128 -0.91 7.35 -6.33
N HIS A 129 -1.78 7.36 -7.34
CA HIS A 129 -2.24 6.14 -8.00
C HIS A 129 -1.11 5.44 -8.78
N GLN A 130 -0.19 6.21 -9.36
CA GLN A 130 0.98 5.68 -10.08
C GLN A 130 1.95 4.97 -9.14
N LEU A 131 2.10 5.46 -7.90
CA LEU A 131 2.94 4.83 -6.88
C LEU A 131 2.48 3.38 -6.58
N SER A 132 1.17 3.15 -6.49
CA SER A 132 0.60 1.81 -6.30
C SER A 132 0.97 0.87 -7.45
N VAL A 133 0.96 1.35 -8.68
CA VAL A 133 1.37 0.58 -9.87
C VAL A 133 2.86 0.28 -9.85
N LEU A 134 3.69 1.26 -9.47
CA LEU A 134 5.12 1.06 -9.27
C LEU A 134 5.41 -0.01 -8.20
N PHE A 135 4.68 0.00 -7.09
CA PHE A 135 4.81 -1.04 -6.06
C PHE A 135 4.43 -2.42 -6.56
N SER A 136 3.56 -2.54 -7.56
CA SER A 136 3.24 -3.79 -8.24
C SER A 136 4.20 -4.12 -9.39
N ALA A 137 5.33 -3.41 -9.49
CA ALA A 137 6.32 -3.52 -10.57
C ALA A 137 5.77 -3.22 -11.99
N GLY A 138 4.63 -2.53 -12.07
CA GLY A 138 4.03 -2.08 -13.33
C GLY A 138 4.66 -0.79 -13.86
N ASN A 139 4.19 -0.35 -15.04
CA ASN A 139 4.56 0.93 -15.63
C ASN A 139 3.54 2.03 -15.19
N PRO A 140 3.94 3.01 -14.36
CA PRO A 140 3.06 4.09 -13.90
C PRO A 140 2.62 5.07 -15.00
N GLU A 141 3.30 5.14 -16.14
CA GLU A 141 2.91 6.03 -17.25
C GLU A 141 1.74 5.47 -18.07
N ARG A 142 1.46 4.17 -17.93
CA ARG A 142 0.42 3.46 -18.69
C ARG A 142 -0.85 3.19 -17.87
N THR A 143 -1.11 3.98 -16.83
CA THR A 143 -2.27 3.78 -15.95
C THR A 143 -3.60 4.17 -16.57
N GLY A 144 -3.62 5.03 -17.59
CA GLY A 144 -4.85 5.48 -18.24
C GLY A 144 -5.78 6.29 -17.33
N ALA A 145 -5.24 6.92 -16.28
CA ALA A 145 -6.02 7.75 -15.36
C ALA A 145 -6.50 9.04 -16.05
N ALA A 146 -7.70 9.49 -15.70
CA ALA A 146 -8.19 10.80 -16.10
C ALA A 146 -7.23 11.90 -15.56
N PRO A 147 -7.02 12.99 -16.32
CA PRO A 147 -6.19 14.08 -15.85
C PRO A 147 -6.80 14.74 -14.61
N ASP A 148 -5.95 15.25 -13.73
CA ASP A 148 -6.39 16.04 -12.58
C ASP A 148 -6.96 17.36 -13.10
N TRP A 149 -8.29 17.51 -13.09
CA TRP A 149 -8.97 18.75 -13.49
C TRP A 149 -8.56 19.95 -12.61
N ARG A 150 -8.13 19.67 -11.38
CA ARG A 150 -7.48 20.62 -10.46
C ARG A 150 -6.35 19.90 -9.73
N PRO A 151 -5.09 20.19 -10.04
CA PRO A 151 -3.96 19.62 -9.30
C PRO A 151 -4.00 20.04 -7.83
N VAL A 152 -3.87 19.07 -6.94
CA VAL A 152 -3.65 19.29 -5.51
C VAL A 152 -2.19 18.99 -5.21
N GLY A 153 -1.39 20.05 -5.05
CA GLY A 153 0.02 19.95 -4.68
C GLY A 153 0.26 20.43 -3.24
N PRO A 154 1.42 20.13 -2.65
CA PRO A 154 1.86 20.86 -1.48
C PRO A 154 1.90 22.35 -1.82
N GLN A 155 1.22 23.18 -1.04
CA GLN A 155 1.46 24.63 -1.07
C GLN A 155 2.89 24.86 -0.57
N ALA A 156 3.67 25.59 -1.37
CA ALA A 156 5.04 25.97 -1.06
C ALA A 156 5.12 26.83 0.20
#